data_AF-A0AAN0N4S1-F1
#
_entry.id   AF-A0AAN0N4S1-F1
#
_cell.length_a   1.000
_cell.length_b   1.000
_cell.length_c   1.000
_cell.angle_alpha   90.00
_cell.angle_beta   90.00
_cell.angle_gamma   90.00
#
_symmetry.space_group_name_H-M   'P 1'
#
loop_
_entity.id
_entity.type
_entity.pdbx_description
1 polymer ?
#
loop_
_entity_poly.entity_id
_entity_poly.type
_entity_poly.pdbx_seq_one_letter_code
_entity_poly.pdbx_strand_id
1 'polypeptide(L)'
;MPLVANFLDTNILVYAFSEGPKAEVAQALMAEPFVLSVQALNEFANVGRKKLKLSWERIEEAIDDLSSVASAIVVLDKQATKAALKLVGRYNLAFYDALMLAAALKANCGRYYSEDLQHGLLIDGKLTAINPFR
;
A
#
# COMPACT_ATOMS: atom_id res chain seq x y z
N MET A 1 9.34 -22.17 -1.21
CA MET A 1 8.26 -21.43 -0.52
C MET A 1 7.65 -20.51 -1.55
N PRO A 2 6.32 -20.40 -1.70
CA PRO A 2 5.76 -19.38 -2.58
C PRO A 2 6.25 -18.02 -2.06
N LEU A 3 6.75 -17.17 -2.97
CA LEU A 3 7.16 -15.81 -2.62
C LEU A 3 5.97 -15.14 -1.93
N VAL A 4 6.15 -14.79 -0.66
CA VAL A 4 5.18 -14.02 0.10
C VAL A 4 5.25 -12.60 -0.44
N ALA A 5 4.32 -12.24 -1.31
CA ALA A 5 4.33 -10.93 -1.97
C ALA A 5 4.23 -9.79 -0.94
N ASN A 6 5.01 -8.74 -1.15
CA ASN A 6 4.96 -7.52 -0.35
C ASN A 6 3.82 -6.64 -0.84
N PHE A 7 2.96 -6.16 0.05
CA PHE A 7 1.97 -5.13 -0.28
C PHE A 7 2.48 -3.78 0.20
N LEU A 8 2.45 -2.76 -0.66
CA LEU A 8 2.90 -1.41 -0.31
C LEU A 8 1.70 -0.48 -0.11
N ASP A 9 1.73 0.27 0.99
CA ASP A 9 0.78 1.34 1.28
C ASP A 9 1.13 2.62 0.50
N THR A 10 0.18 3.55 0.42
CA THR A 10 0.33 4.84 -0.27
C THR A 10 1.50 5.65 0.31
N ASN A 11 1.72 5.62 1.63
CA ASN A 11 2.85 6.35 2.23
C ASN A 11 4.20 5.90 1.68
N ILE A 12 4.39 4.60 1.40
CA ILE A 12 5.62 4.08 0.78
C ILE A 12 5.79 4.67 -0.62
N LEU A 13 4.72 4.68 -1.43
CA LEU A 13 4.75 5.27 -2.76
C LEU A 13 5.12 6.75 -2.67
N VAL A 14 4.45 7.51 -1.81
CA VAL A 14 4.72 8.94 -1.62
C VAL A 14 6.18 9.18 -1.23
N TYR A 15 6.75 8.35 -0.34
CA TYR A 15 8.15 8.49 0.04
C TYR A 15 9.12 8.16 -1.10
N ALA A 16 8.81 7.20 -1.97
CA ALA A 16 9.66 6.86 -3.10
C ALA A 16 9.82 8.02 -4.11
N PHE A 17 8.84 8.93 -4.19
CA PHE A 17 8.88 10.16 -4.98
C PHE A 17 9.32 11.40 -4.18
N SER A 18 9.77 11.22 -2.94
CA SER A 18 10.26 12.29 -2.07
C SER A 18 11.78 12.27 -1.97
N GLU A 19 12.35 13.18 -1.17
CA GLU A 19 13.78 13.24 -0.89
C GLU A 19 14.09 12.80 0.55
N GLY A 20 15.32 12.36 0.78
CA GLY A 20 15.85 12.04 2.11
C GLY A 20 15.82 10.56 2.47
N PRO A 21 16.17 10.19 3.72
CA PRO A 21 16.44 8.80 4.10
C PRO A 21 15.25 7.84 3.90
N LYS A 22 14.01 8.32 4.07
CA LYS A 22 12.81 7.51 3.82
C LYS A 22 12.62 7.19 2.34
N ALA A 23 13.09 8.06 1.44
CA ALA A 23 13.02 7.81 0.01
C ALA A 23 13.89 6.61 -0.38
N GLU A 24 15.12 6.52 0.15
CA GLU A 24 16.01 5.39 -0.09
C GLU A 24 15.39 4.06 0.36
N VAL A 25 14.80 4.03 1.56
CA VAL A 25 14.10 2.85 2.08
C VAL A 25 12.89 2.48 1.23
N ALA A 26 12.08 3.46 0.83
CA ALA A 26 10.90 3.21 -0.01
C ALA A 26 11.28 2.70 -1.41
N GLN A 27 12.31 3.28 -2.02
CA GLN A 27 12.84 2.85 -3.32
C GLN A 27 13.42 1.43 -3.26
N ALA A 28 14.12 1.08 -2.18
CA ALA A 28 14.60 -0.28 -1.96
C ALA A 28 13.44 -1.29 -1.84
N LEU A 29 12.33 -0.93 -1.19
CA LEU A 29 11.14 -1.78 -1.14
C LEU A 29 10.47 -1.94 -2.51
N MET A 30 10.49 -0.91 -3.35
CA MET A 30 9.96 -0.96 -4.72
C MET A 30 10.86 -1.74 -5.70
N ALA A 31 12.13 -1.97 -5.34
CA ALA A 31 13.03 -2.81 -6.13
C ALA A 31 12.75 -4.31 -5.97
N GLU A 32 12.01 -4.71 -4.94
CA GLU A 32 11.55 -6.07 -4.70
C GLU A 32 10.14 -6.30 -5.27
N PRO A 33 9.72 -7.54 -5.60
CA PRO A 33 8.37 -7.79 -6.08
C PRO A 33 7.29 -7.30 -5.10
N PHE A 34 6.43 -6.41 -5.57
CA PHE A 34 5.39 -5.78 -4.77
C PHE A 34 4.02 -5.78 -5.44
N VAL A 35 2.98 -5.65 -4.61
CA VAL A 35 1.56 -5.56 -4.99
C VAL A 35 1.00 -4.25 -4.49
N LEU A 36 0.15 -3.62 -5.30
CA LEU A 36 -0.63 -2.44 -4.93
C LEU A 36 -2.13 -2.74 -5.04
N SER A 37 -2.96 -1.77 -4.64
CA SER A 37 -4.38 -1.76 -4.98
C SER A 37 -4.75 -0.49 -5.74
N VAL A 38 -5.93 -0.50 -6.35
CA VAL A 38 -6.52 0.70 -6.95
C VAL A 38 -6.66 1.84 -5.92
N GLN A 39 -6.91 1.52 -4.64
CA GLN A 39 -6.96 2.55 -3.59
C GLN A 39 -5.61 3.23 -3.37
N ALA A 40 -4.50 2.48 -3.42
CA ALA A 40 -3.16 3.05 -3.30
C ALA A 40 -2.91 4.09 -4.41
N LEU A 41 -3.33 3.79 -5.65
CA LEU A 41 -3.22 4.71 -6.78
C LEU A 41 -4.10 5.95 -6.61
N ASN A 42 -5.35 5.78 -6.16
CA ASN A 42 -6.28 6.89 -5.90
C ASN A 42 -5.75 7.82 -4.81
N GLU A 43 -5.24 7.26 -3.72
CA GLU A 43 -4.66 8.03 -2.63
C GLU A 43 -3.35 8.70 -3.07
N PHE A 44 -2.52 8.02 -3.84
CA PHE A 44 -1.31 8.60 -4.42
C PHE A 44 -1.65 9.81 -5.31
N ALA A 45 -2.67 9.74 -6.16
CA ALA A 45 -3.11 10.89 -6.96
C ALA A 45 -3.53 12.08 -6.08
N ASN A 46 -4.33 11.82 -5.05
CA ASN A 46 -4.80 12.87 -4.12
C ASN A 46 -3.63 13.47 -3.31
N VAL A 47 -2.71 12.64 -2.80
CA VAL A 47 -1.56 13.09 -2.01
C VAL A 47 -0.50 13.76 -2.88
N GLY A 48 -0.18 13.20 -4.03
CA GLY A 48 0.72 13.75 -5.03
C GLY A 48 0.30 15.15 -5.43
N ARG A 49 -1.00 15.38 -5.64
CA ARG A 49 -1.51 16.72 -5.93
C ARG A 49 -1.44 17.65 -4.73
N LYS A 50 -1.94 17.22 -3.57
CA LYS A 50 -2.11 18.11 -2.41
C LYS A 50 -0.81 18.42 -1.68
N LYS A 51 0.04 17.42 -1.48
CA LYS A 51 1.27 17.49 -0.68
C LYS A 51 2.52 17.64 -1.54
N LEU A 52 2.67 16.82 -2.58
CA LEU A 52 3.87 16.86 -3.44
C LEU A 52 3.80 17.96 -4.53
N LYS A 53 2.64 18.60 -4.71
CA LYS A 53 2.41 19.67 -5.69
C LYS A 53 2.73 19.25 -7.14
N LEU A 54 2.62 17.96 -7.44
CA LEU A 54 2.80 17.45 -8.80
C LEU A 54 1.70 17.96 -9.74
N SER A 55 2.03 18.09 -11.02
CA SER A 55 1.01 18.32 -12.06
C SER A 55 0.19 17.04 -12.28
N TRP A 56 -0.98 17.17 -12.91
CA TRP A 56 -1.82 15.99 -13.18
C TRP A 56 -1.16 15.05 -14.18
N GLU A 57 -0.47 15.59 -15.16
CA GLU A 57 0.32 14.85 -16.15
C GLU A 57 1.41 14.03 -15.45
N ARG A 58 2.13 14.62 -14.49
CA ARG A 58 3.16 13.91 -13.74
C ARG A 58 2.59 12.82 -12.83
N ILE A 59 1.39 13.02 -12.29
CA ILE A 59 0.69 12.02 -11.49
C ILE A 59 0.24 10.84 -12.36
N GLU A 60 -0.28 11.12 -13.55
CA GLU A 60 -0.68 10.09 -14.52
C GLU A 60 0.52 9.25 -14.95
N GLU A 61 1.63 9.90 -15.37
CA GLU A 61 2.89 9.21 -15.68
C GLU A 61 3.37 8.32 -14.53
N ALA A 62 3.36 8.84 -13.29
CA ALA A 62 3.79 8.07 -12.13
C ALA A 62 2.88 6.88 -11.84
N ILE A 63 1.56 7.00 -12.06
CA ILE A 63 0.62 5.88 -11.88
C ILE A 63 0.84 4.81 -12.95
N ASP A 64 1.10 5.21 -14.20
CA ASP A 64 1.42 4.28 -15.29
C ASP A 64 2.74 3.54 -15.01
N ASP A 65 3.77 4.27 -14.61
CA ASP A 65 5.07 3.70 -14.21
C ASP A 65 4.88 2.69 -13.07
N LEU A 66 4.21 3.08 -11.98
CA LEU A 66 3.90 2.20 -10.84
C LEU A 66 3.13 0.95 -11.25
N SER A 67 2.14 1.10 -12.14
CA SER A 67 1.30 0.01 -12.61
C SER A 67 2.07 -0.97 -13.51
N SER A 68 3.08 -0.48 -14.22
CA SER A 68 3.92 -1.30 -15.10
C SER A 68 4.93 -2.19 -14.34
N VAL A 69 5.40 -1.73 -13.17
CA VAL A 69 6.38 -2.45 -12.37
C VAL A 69 5.76 -3.29 -11.24
N ALA A 70 4.54 -2.97 -10.80
CA ALA A 70 3.84 -3.75 -9.78
C ALA A 70 3.56 -5.17 -10.27
N SER A 71 3.77 -6.17 -9.42
CA SER A 71 3.46 -7.57 -9.74
C SER A 71 1.95 -7.80 -9.92
N ALA A 72 1.12 -7.01 -9.24
CA ALA A 72 -0.33 -6.99 -9.42
C ALA A 72 -0.93 -5.68 -8.88
N ILE A 73 -2.06 -5.26 -9.47
CA ILE A 73 -2.93 -4.22 -8.94
C ILE A 73 -4.26 -4.84 -8.51
N VAL A 74 -4.53 -4.84 -7.21
CA VAL A 74 -5.74 -5.42 -6.63
C VAL A 74 -6.94 -4.49 -6.85
N VAL A 75 -7.95 -5.02 -7.56
CA VAL A 75 -9.25 -4.34 -7.75
C VAL A 75 -10.10 -4.44 -6.49
N LEU A 76 -10.72 -3.32 -6.12
CA LEU A 76 -11.61 -3.19 -4.99
C LEU A 76 -13.07 -3.27 -5.42
N ASP A 77 -13.67 -4.42 -5.13
CA ASP A 77 -15.07 -4.69 -5.38
C ASP A 77 -15.89 -4.62 -4.07
N LYS A 78 -17.19 -4.88 -4.16
CA LYS A 78 -18.09 -4.94 -2.99
C LYS A 78 -17.63 -5.96 -1.93
N GLN A 79 -16.92 -7.03 -2.31
CA GLN A 79 -16.42 -8.02 -1.36
C GLN A 79 -15.25 -7.46 -0.56
N ALA A 80 -14.35 -6.69 -1.19
CA ALA A 80 -13.28 -5.97 -0.50
C ALA A 80 -13.85 -5.01 0.56
N THR A 81 -14.90 -4.25 0.24
CA THR A 81 -15.60 -3.39 1.21
C THR A 81 -16.14 -4.17 2.40
N LYS A 82 -16.79 -5.32 2.15
CA LYS A 82 -17.32 -6.17 3.23
C LYS A 82 -16.21 -6.76 4.09
N ALA A 83 -15.09 -7.14 3.49
CA ALA A 83 -13.91 -7.62 4.22
C ALA A 83 -13.32 -6.50 5.10
N ALA A 84 -13.19 -5.29 4.56
CA ALA A 84 -12.73 -4.11 5.30
C ALA A 84 -13.60 -3.84 6.53
N LEU A 85 -14.94 -3.85 6.40
CA LEU A 85 -15.84 -3.66 7.54
C LEU A 85 -15.64 -4.69 8.67
N LYS A 86 -15.33 -5.94 8.33
CA LYS A 86 -14.99 -6.96 9.33
C LYS A 86 -13.67 -6.64 10.04
N LEU A 87 -12.67 -6.17 9.29
CA LEU A 87 -11.37 -5.78 9.84
C LEU A 87 -11.47 -4.55 10.74
N VAL A 88 -12.29 -3.55 10.38
CA VAL A 88 -12.59 -2.37 11.21
C VAL A 88 -13.06 -2.81 12.59
N GLY A 89 -14.11 -3.64 12.66
CA GLY A 89 -14.66 -4.07 13.94
C GLY A 89 -13.71 -4.96 14.75
N ARG A 90 -12.90 -5.78 14.08
CA ARG A 90 -12.01 -6.73 14.75
C ARG A 90 -10.72 -6.11 15.27
N TYR A 91 -10.14 -5.16 14.54
CA TYR A 91 -8.82 -4.59 14.84
C TYR A 91 -8.89 -3.10 15.20
N ASN A 92 -10.09 -2.51 15.30
CA ASN A 92 -10.31 -1.09 15.59
C ASN A 92 -9.53 -0.15 14.65
N LEU A 93 -9.55 -0.47 13.35
CA LEU A 93 -8.83 0.27 12.31
C LEU A 93 -9.71 1.35 11.68
N ALA A 94 -9.08 2.39 11.13
CA ALA A 94 -9.79 3.28 10.21
C ALA A 94 -10.24 2.51 8.97
N PHE A 95 -11.34 2.92 8.35
CA PHE A 95 -11.95 2.17 7.26
C PHE A 95 -11.02 1.99 6.06
N TYR A 96 -10.28 3.04 5.66
CA TYR A 96 -9.39 2.95 4.50
C TYR A 96 -8.16 2.09 4.78
N ASP A 97 -7.59 2.15 5.98
CA ASP A 97 -6.53 1.22 6.40
C ASP A 97 -7.02 -0.24 6.35
N ALA A 98 -8.24 -0.48 6.86
CA ALA A 98 -8.87 -1.79 6.79
C ALA A 98 -9.14 -2.24 5.34
N LEU A 99 -9.47 -1.32 4.44
CA LEU A 99 -9.68 -1.60 3.01
C LEU A 99 -8.37 -2.00 2.32
N MET A 100 -7.28 -1.31 2.64
CA MET A 100 -5.95 -1.63 2.14
C MET A 100 -5.45 -2.98 2.65
N LEU A 101 -5.64 -3.28 3.94
CA LEU A 101 -5.32 -4.59 4.51
C LEU A 101 -6.19 -5.71 3.91
N ALA A 102 -7.48 -5.45 3.63
CA ALA A 102 -8.33 -6.39 2.94
C ALA A 102 -7.84 -6.68 1.51
N ALA A 103 -7.31 -5.67 0.80
CA ALA A 103 -6.71 -5.84 -0.51
C ALA A 103 -5.43 -6.70 -0.45
N ALA A 104 -4.57 -6.45 0.54
CA ALA A 104 -3.36 -7.24 0.77
C ALA A 104 -3.68 -8.72 1.09
N LEU A 105 -4.68 -8.97 1.94
CA LEU A 105 -5.16 -10.32 2.23
C LEU A 105 -5.73 -10.99 0.97
N LYS A 106 -6.49 -10.27 0.13
CA LYS A 106 -7.04 -10.78 -1.14
C LYS A 106 -5.93 -11.21 -2.11
N ALA A 107 -4.80 -10.51 -2.10
CA ALA A 107 -3.62 -10.85 -2.90
C ALA A 107 -2.73 -11.94 -2.29
N ASN A 108 -3.11 -12.52 -1.13
CA ASN A 108 -2.28 -13.45 -0.37
C ASN A 108 -0.89 -12.90 -0.02
N CYS A 109 -0.77 -11.58 0.16
CA CYS A 109 0.43 -10.97 0.70
C CYS A 109 0.61 -11.41 2.16
N GLY A 110 1.86 -11.56 2.60
CA GLY A 110 2.16 -11.82 4.01
C GLY A 110 2.91 -10.68 4.70
N ARG A 111 3.31 -9.65 3.94
CA ARG A 111 3.84 -8.39 4.48
C ARG A 111 3.05 -7.23 3.92
N TYR A 112 2.66 -6.31 4.80
CA TYR A 112 2.05 -5.03 4.46
C TYR A 112 2.96 -3.90 4.96
N TYR A 113 3.56 -3.14 4.06
CA TYR A 113 4.47 -2.06 4.42
C TYR A 113 3.71 -0.75 4.56
N SER A 114 3.72 -0.18 5.76
CA SER A 114 3.07 1.10 6.05
C SER A 114 3.71 1.77 7.25
N GLU A 115 3.86 3.09 7.17
CA GLU A 115 4.30 3.91 8.30
C GLU A 115 3.25 4.01 9.41
N ASP A 116 1.97 4.10 9.04
CA ASP A 116 0.88 4.51 9.93
C ASP A 116 0.37 3.39 10.83
N LEU A 117 0.59 2.13 10.45
CA LEU A 117 0.16 0.97 11.23
C LEU A 117 1.18 0.58 12.31
N GLN A 118 0.68 -0.09 13.35
CA GLN A 118 1.53 -0.69 14.38
C GLN A 118 2.43 -1.76 13.76
N HIS A 119 3.75 -1.52 13.79
CA HIS A 119 4.74 -2.51 13.37
C HIS A 119 4.57 -3.82 14.15
N GLY A 120 4.52 -4.94 13.43
CA GLY A 120 4.34 -6.28 13.99
C GLY A 120 2.87 -6.69 14.18
N LEU A 121 1.90 -5.85 13.84
CA LEU A 121 0.48 -6.24 13.88
C LEU A 121 0.24 -7.41 12.91
N LEU A 122 -0.29 -8.52 13.43
CA LEU A 122 -0.61 -9.71 12.66
C LEU A 122 -2.12 -9.79 12.39
N ILE A 123 -2.49 -9.69 11.11
CA ILE A 123 -3.87 -9.73 10.65
C ILE A 123 -4.20 -11.15 10.18
N ASP A 124 -5.19 -11.76 10.84
CA ASP A 124 -5.75 -13.07 10.52
C ASP A 124 -4.72 -14.20 10.45
N GLY A 125 -3.60 -14.06 11.18
CA GLY A 125 -2.51 -15.03 11.19
C GLY A 125 -1.71 -15.13 9.88
N LYS A 126 -1.93 -14.21 8.94
CA LYS A 126 -1.40 -14.31 7.56
C LYS A 126 -0.59 -13.10 7.11
N LEU A 127 -1.04 -11.90 7.46
CA LEU A 127 -0.47 -10.65 6.98
C LEU A 127 0.13 -9.87 8.15
N THR A 128 1.41 -9.55 8.07
CA THR A 128 2.09 -8.75 9.09
C THR A 128 2.29 -7.31 8.60
N ALA A 129 1.80 -6.34 9.37
CA ALA A 129 2.09 -4.93 9.12
C ALA A 129 3.52 -4.60 9.56
N ILE A 130 4.29 -3.96 8.68
CA ILE A 130 5.69 -3.62 8.89
C ILE A 130 5.86 -2.14 8.60
N ASN A 131 6.26 -1.37 9.61
CA ASN A 131 6.78 -0.03 9.38
C ASN A 131 8.29 -0.13 9.07
N PRO A 132 8.73 0.21 7.84
CA PRO A 132 10.11 0.06 7.42
C PRO A 132 11.02 1.23 7.82
N PHE A 133 10.48 2.30 8.40
CA PHE A 133 11.21 3.51 8.77
C PHE A 133 11.56 3.59 10.26
N ARG A 134 11.52 2.45 10.94
CA ARG A 134 11.82 2.33 12.38
C ARG A 134 13.22 1.80 12.61
#